data_AF-A0A520IGD3-F1
#
_entry.id   AF-A0A520IGD3-F1
#
_cell.length_a   1.000
_cell.length_b   1.000
_cell.length_c   1.000
_cell.angle_alpha   90.00
_cell.angle_beta   90.00
_cell.angle_gamma   90.00
#
_symmetry.space_group_name_H-M   'P 1'
#
loop_
_entity.id
_entity.type
_entity.pdbx_description
1 polymer ?
#
loop_
_entity_poly.entity_id
_entity_poly.type
_entity_poly.pdbx_seq_one_letter_code
_entity_poly.pdbx_strand_id
1 'polypeptide(L)'
;MPVQILPVISTLEIVREPRHSLFHLLPNPSDCVISSVSKWSDTVWRLDGRGATALNWAFLLKDGVKFTSIEHASLLNYFKRFFWSLLVDSRNCPSWTPHSSAVRFTGVKRIASWMVARSHYDFSSLDPEALEEFAEDLLEDLAHEGVQADDTELNYAGSSDIAIDEVVEDVENTDPQGFYTALSAAFDVWKRLWLQAQVMNEAGVPAIQTDPLKGVTPHRAALDLTYRVITRIPPLPDEVALPIMNEAHRWIGIRAADVIRLHNLYLTVLEKNKNLNKINTISDKDAATLAEFQFSVEPGCNEPWHHTVAPVAVTWGKDEMPAYQIPTETVRKLVDTVRAAC
;
A
#
# COMPACT_ATOMS: atom_id res chain seq x y z
N MET A 1 -50.68 22.32 -28.11
CA MET A 1 -50.66 22.52 -26.65
C MET A 1 -49.24 22.89 -26.27
N PRO A 2 -49.01 24.00 -25.55
CA PRO A 2 -47.65 24.35 -25.13
C PRO A 2 -47.22 23.36 -24.04
N VAL A 3 -46.07 22.73 -24.25
CA VAL A 3 -45.39 21.90 -23.25
C VAL A 3 -45.07 22.81 -22.07
N GLN A 4 -45.73 22.61 -20.94
CA GLN A 4 -45.31 23.21 -19.69
C GLN A 4 -43.94 22.63 -19.34
N ILE A 5 -42.89 23.41 -19.62
CA ILE A 5 -41.56 23.15 -19.10
C ILE A 5 -41.67 23.39 -17.60
N LEU A 6 -41.74 22.30 -16.82
CA LEU A 6 -41.62 22.38 -15.37
C LEU A 6 -40.31 23.14 -15.04
N PRO A 7 -40.32 24.06 -14.05
CA PRO A 7 -39.10 24.76 -13.68
C PRO A 7 -38.03 23.75 -13.30
N VAL A 8 -36.88 23.86 -13.97
CA VAL A 8 -35.71 23.03 -13.70
C VAL A 8 -35.10 23.54 -12.39
N ILE A 9 -35.42 22.89 -11.28
CA ILE A 9 -34.91 23.26 -9.95
C ILE A 9 -33.53 22.63 -9.77
N SER A 10 -32.53 23.45 -9.47
CA SER A 10 -31.16 22.98 -9.26
C SER A 10 -30.95 22.36 -7.88
N THR A 11 -29.95 21.48 -7.73
CA THR A 11 -29.56 20.90 -6.42
C THR A 11 -29.31 21.99 -5.36
N LEU A 12 -28.67 23.10 -5.72
CA LEU A 12 -28.40 24.21 -4.78
C LEU A 12 -29.68 24.93 -4.34
N GLU A 13 -30.68 25.05 -5.21
CA GLU A 13 -31.98 25.63 -4.85
C GLU A 13 -32.76 24.68 -3.94
N ILE A 14 -32.73 23.37 -4.20
CA ILE A 14 -33.34 22.34 -3.36
C ILE A 14 -32.73 22.35 -1.95
N VAL A 15 -31.40 22.45 -1.85
CA VAL A 15 -30.67 22.48 -0.57
C VAL A 15 -30.95 23.77 0.23
N ARG A 16 -31.18 24.90 -0.44
CA ARG A 16 -31.44 26.20 0.21
C ARG A 16 -32.80 26.31 0.90
N GLU A 17 -33.74 25.42 0.59
CA GLU A 17 -35.04 25.34 1.25
C GLU A 17 -35.23 23.99 1.99
N PRO A 18 -34.58 23.80 3.16
CA PRO A 18 -34.47 22.50 3.82
C PRO A 18 -35.81 21.84 4.13
N ARG A 19 -36.86 22.62 4.42
CA ARG A 19 -38.17 22.08 4.83
C ARG A 19 -38.91 21.30 3.73
N HIS A 20 -38.57 21.54 2.46
CA HIS A 20 -39.18 20.87 1.31
C HIS A 20 -38.27 19.81 0.68
N SER A 21 -37.05 19.63 1.19
CA SER A 21 -36.01 18.78 0.61
C SER A 21 -35.51 17.65 1.53
N LEU A 22 -36.19 17.39 2.66
CA LEU A 22 -35.91 16.25 3.57
C LEU A 22 -36.36 14.90 2.97
N PHE A 23 -35.94 14.59 1.75
CA PHE A 23 -36.32 13.36 1.04
C PHE A 23 -35.83 12.11 1.78
N HIS A 24 -34.73 12.23 2.54
CA HIS A 24 -34.22 11.16 3.40
C HIS A 24 -35.18 10.78 4.52
N LEU A 25 -36.22 11.56 4.82
CA LEU A 25 -37.27 11.22 5.80
C LEU A 25 -38.53 10.65 5.15
N LEU A 26 -38.66 10.70 3.82
CA LEU A 26 -39.85 10.19 3.13
C LEU A 26 -39.86 8.66 3.12
N PRO A 27 -41.02 8.00 3.30
CA PRO A 27 -41.10 6.55 3.21
C PRO A 27 -40.74 6.03 1.82
N ASN A 28 -41.12 6.77 0.75
CA ASN A 28 -40.73 6.46 -0.62
C ASN A 28 -40.31 7.74 -1.38
N PRO A 29 -39.00 8.04 -1.45
CA PRO A 29 -38.49 9.22 -2.16
C PRO A 29 -38.25 8.99 -3.66
N SER A 30 -38.64 7.84 -4.25
CA SER A 30 -38.20 7.41 -5.59
C SER A 30 -38.45 8.43 -6.71
N ASP A 31 -39.56 9.17 -6.65
CA ASP A 31 -39.95 10.18 -7.63
C ASP A 31 -39.42 11.58 -7.35
N CYS A 32 -38.74 11.78 -6.21
CA CYS A 32 -38.19 13.07 -5.82
C CYS A 32 -37.06 13.48 -6.78
N VAL A 33 -37.17 14.71 -7.29
CA VAL A 33 -36.14 15.35 -8.12
C VAL A 33 -35.06 15.89 -7.19
N ILE A 34 -33.81 15.47 -7.41
CA ILE A 34 -32.65 15.83 -6.57
C ILE A 34 -31.72 16.85 -7.24
N SER A 35 -31.90 17.05 -8.55
CA SER A 35 -31.17 18.02 -9.36
C SER A 35 -31.97 18.35 -10.62
N SER A 36 -31.45 19.27 -11.43
CA SER A 36 -31.99 19.65 -12.74
C SER A 36 -32.22 18.46 -13.69
N VAL A 37 -31.49 17.36 -13.49
CA VAL A 37 -31.40 16.23 -14.43
C VAL A 37 -31.49 14.85 -13.76
N SER A 38 -31.61 14.77 -12.44
CA SER A 38 -31.63 13.49 -11.72
C SER A 38 -32.74 13.38 -10.69
N LYS A 39 -33.23 12.15 -10.52
CA LYS A 39 -34.19 11.72 -9.50
C LYS A 39 -33.53 10.78 -8.49
N TRP A 40 -34.18 10.62 -7.34
CA TRP A 40 -33.71 9.72 -6.28
C TRP A 40 -33.48 8.28 -6.76
N SER A 41 -34.41 7.74 -7.55
CA SER A 41 -34.36 6.38 -8.07
C SER A 41 -33.27 6.15 -9.12
N ASP A 42 -32.68 7.22 -9.67
CA ASP A 42 -31.67 7.10 -10.71
C ASP A 42 -30.43 6.35 -10.19
N THR A 43 -29.81 5.61 -11.12
CA THR A 43 -28.53 4.94 -10.89
C THR A 43 -27.38 5.93 -10.78
N VAL A 44 -27.45 7.03 -11.53
CA VAL A 44 -26.43 8.08 -11.52
C VAL A 44 -27.08 9.38 -11.08
N TRP A 45 -26.64 9.92 -9.95
CA TRP A 45 -27.05 11.24 -9.48
C TRP A 45 -26.10 12.29 -10.02
N ARG A 46 -26.58 13.19 -10.88
CA ARG A 46 -25.81 14.35 -11.35
C ARG A 46 -26.22 15.56 -10.53
N LEU A 47 -25.35 16.03 -9.65
CA LEU A 47 -25.64 17.16 -8.76
C LEU A 47 -25.25 18.47 -9.45
N ASP A 48 -26.12 19.48 -9.33
CA ASP A 48 -25.86 20.82 -9.87
C ASP A 48 -24.88 21.58 -8.96
N GLY A 49 -23.87 22.22 -9.55
CA GLY A 49 -22.86 22.98 -8.82
C GLY A 49 -21.78 23.60 -9.72
N ARG A 50 -20.74 24.20 -9.12
CA ARG A 50 -19.52 24.58 -9.86
C ARG A 50 -18.75 23.30 -10.20
N GLY A 51 -18.93 22.84 -11.43
CA GLY A 51 -18.52 21.51 -11.89
C GLY A 51 -19.66 20.52 -11.75
N ALA A 52 -19.96 19.76 -12.80
CA ALA A 52 -20.99 18.73 -12.78
C ALA A 52 -20.44 17.50 -12.04
N THR A 53 -20.99 17.21 -10.86
CA THR A 53 -20.60 16.03 -10.07
C THR A 53 -21.54 14.88 -10.37
N ALA A 54 -21.01 13.74 -10.84
CA ALA A 54 -21.80 12.54 -11.08
C ALA A 54 -21.46 11.45 -10.05
N LEU A 55 -22.46 11.01 -9.29
CA LEU A 55 -22.36 9.93 -8.32
C LEU A 55 -23.01 8.68 -8.93
N ASN A 56 -22.20 7.72 -9.34
CA ASN A 56 -22.68 6.46 -9.90
C ASN A 56 -22.86 5.43 -8.79
N TRP A 57 -24.11 5.07 -8.47
CA TRP A 57 -24.45 4.06 -7.48
C TRP A 57 -24.32 2.62 -7.99
N ALA A 58 -24.16 2.39 -9.30
CA ALA A 58 -23.98 1.05 -9.88
C ALA A 58 -22.49 0.64 -9.97
N PHE A 59 -21.71 0.91 -8.93
CA PHE A 59 -20.35 0.38 -8.81
C PHE A 59 -20.38 -1.11 -8.43
N LEU A 60 -19.31 -1.82 -8.78
CA LEU A 60 -19.10 -3.22 -8.42
C LEU A 60 -18.61 -3.29 -6.97
N LEU A 61 -19.22 -4.16 -6.18
CA LEU A 61 -18.82 -4.50 -4.82
C LEU A 61 -17.82 -5.66 -4.86
N LYS A 62 -17.22 -5.99 -3.69
CA LYS A 62 -16.23 -7.07 -3.56
C LYS A 62 -16.79 -8.47 -3.83
N ASP A 63 -18.10 -8.67 -3.71
CA ASP A 63 -18.78 -9.91 -4.08
C ASP A 63 -19.00 -10.06 -5.61
N GLY A 64 -18.57 -9.07 -6.40
CA GLY A 64 -18.72 -9.03 -7.85
C GLY A 64 -20.11 -8.56 -8.32
N VAL A 65 -21.01 -8.22 -7.39
CA VAL A 65 -22.37 -7.77 -7.70
C VAL A 65 -22.43 -6.24 -7.72
N LYS A 66 -23.32 -5.66 -8.53
CA LYS A 66 -23.53 -4.21 -8.55
C LYS A 66 -24.30 -3.78 -7.32
N PHE A 67 -23.94 -2.65 -6.73
CA PHE A 67 -24.65 -2.11 -5.56
C PHE A 67 -26.12 -1.74 -5.81
N THR A 68 -26.52 -1.54 -7.08
CA THR A 68 -27.94 -1.35 -7.47
C THR A 68 -28.75 -2.64 -7.59
N SER A 69 -28.14 -3.80 -7.34
CA SER A 69 -28.83 -5.08 -7.39
C SER A 69 -29.80 -5.23 -6.22
N ILE A 70 -30.86 -6.03 -6.41
CA ILE A 70 -31.93 -6.19 -5.41
C ILE A 70 -31.43 -6.71 -4.06
N GLU A 71 -30.34 -7.49 -4.09
CA GLU A 71 -29.69 -8.07 -2.91
C GLU A 71 -29.17 -7.00 -1.94
N HIS A 72 -28.75 -5.83 -2.46
CA HIS A 72 -28.24 -4.73 -1.65
C HIS A 72 -29.22 -3.56 -1.54
N ALA A 73 -30.49 -3.74 -1.93
CA ALA A 73 -31.47 -2.66 -2.02
C ALA A 73 -31.65 -1.88 -0.70
N SER A 74 -31.66 -2.58 0.44
CA SER A 74 -31.75 -1.96 1.77
C SER A 74 -30.52 -1.11 2.07
N LEU A 75 -29.33 -1.66 1.88
CA LEU A 75 -28.07 -0.97 2.15
C LEU A 75 -27.88 0.23 1.23
N LEU A 76 -28.19 0.09 -0.07
CA LEU A 76 -28.21 1.20 -1.03
C LEU A 76 -29.17 2.32 -0.58
N ASN A 77 -30.36 1.95 -0.09
CA ASN A 77 -31.31 2.92 0.42
C ASN A 77 -30.73 3.70 1.62
N TYR A 78 -30.08 3.00 2.54
CA TYR A 78 -29.43 3.60 3.71
C TYR A 78 -28.34 4.59 3.32
N PHE A 79 -27.44 4.20 2.41
CA PHE A 79 -26.39 5.10 1.93
C PHE A 79 -26.93 6.29 1.14
N LYS A 80 -27.97 6.13 0.33
CA LYS A 80 -28.62 7.26 -0.37
C LYS A 80 -29.24 8.25 0.62
N ARG A 81 -29.92 7.77 1.66
CA ARG A 81 -30.48 8.60 2.74
C ARG A 81 -29.41 9.32 3.54
N PHE A 82 -28.34 8.62 3.91
CA PHE A 82 -27.19 9.20 4.58
C PHE A 82 -26.51 10.29 3.75
N PHE A 83 -26.23 10.01 2.48
CA PHE A 83 -25.59 10.97 1.59
C PHE A 83 -26.44 12.23 1.41
N TRP A 84 -27.73 12.06 1.18
CA TRP A 84 -28.65 13.19 1.01
C TRP A 84 -28.78 14.01 2.29
N SER A 85 -28.88 13.36 3.47
CA SER A 85 -28.99 14.10 4.73
C SER A 85 -27.77 14.99 4.99
N LEU A 86 -26.57 14.59 4.56
CA LEU A 86 -25.38 15.43 4.66
C LEU A 86 -25.42 16.68 3.78
N LEU A 87 -26.25 16.68 2.72
CA LEU A 87 -26.47 17.86 1.88
C LEU A 87 -27.53 18.81 2.46
N VAL A 88 -28.61 18.26 3.07
CA VAL A 88 -29.82 19.06 3.42
C VAL A 88 -30.13 19.17 4.91
N ASP A 89 -29.62 18.25 5.74
CA ASP A 89 -29.99 18.09 7.17
C ASP A 89 -28.77 17.63 7.99
N SER A 90 -27.68 18.38 7.93
CA SER A 90 -26.47 18.12 8.71
C SER A 90 -26.55 18.85 10.06
N ARG A 91 -26.96 18.14 11.12
CA ARG A 91 -27.21 18.78 12.43
C ARG A 91 -25.95 18.89 13.29
N ASN A 92 -25.13 17.84 13.28
CA ASN A 92 -23.97 17.72 14.16
C ASN A 92 -22.63 17.82 13.40
N CYS A 93 -22.66 18.14 12.11
CA CYS A 93 -21.47 18.28 11.28
C CYS A 93 -21.68 19.33 10.19
N PRO A 94 -20.61 19.92 9.62
CA PRO A 94 -20.72 20.77 8.45
C PRO A 94 -21.35 20.02 7.27
N SER A 95 -22.27 20.68 6.55
CA SER A 95 -22.92 20.11 5.37
C SER A 95 -21.91 19.85 4.26
N TRP A 96 -22.18 18.82 3.47
CA TRP A 96 -21.45 18.61 2.22
C TRP A 96 -21.92 19.58 1.15
N THR A 97 -21.00 19.96 0.27
CA THR A 97 -21.33 20.71 -0.94
C THR A 97 -21.39 19.75 -2.13
N PRO A 98 -22.19 20.04 -3.16
CA PRO A 98 -22.19 19.24 -4.40
C PRO A 98 -20.80 19.08 -5.03
N HIS A 99 -19.92 20.06 -4.86
CA HIS A 99 -18.55 20.01 -5.35
C HIS A 99 -17.68 19.00 -4.58
N SER A 100 -17.71 19.06 -3.24
CA SER A 100 -16.92 18.16 -2.37
C SER A 100 -17.52 16.75 -2.22
N SER A 101 -18.65 16.49 -2.87
CA SER A 101 -19.40 15.25 -2.83
C SER A 101 -18.73 14.09 -3.59
N ALA A 102 -18.07 14.36 -4.73
CA ALA A 102 -17.43 13.32 -5.54
C ALA A 102 -16.31 12.61 -4.78
N VAL A 103 -15.43 13.40 -4.17
CA VAL A 103 -14.31 12.93 -3.35
C VAL A 103 -14.78 12.02 -2.22
N ARG A 104 -15.78 12.49 -1.46
CA ARG A 104 -16.29 11.73 -0.30
C ARG A 104 -17.10 10.51 -0.70
N PHE A 105 -17.63 10.50 -1.92
CA PHE A 105 -18.28 9.33 -2.49
C PHE A 105 -17.31 8.16 -2.69
N THR A 106 -16.00 8.40 -2.85
CA THR A 106 -14.99 7.33 -2.84
C THR A 106 -14.93 6.63 -1.49
N GLY A 107 -14.99 7.37 -0.38
CA GLY A 107 -15.11 6.79 0.96
C GLY A 107 -16.39 5.97 1.15
N VAL A 108 -17.52 6.48 0.63
CA VAL A 108 -18.81 5.75 0.63
C VAL A 108 -18.71 4.43 -0.13
N LYS A 109 -18.11 4.41 -1.33
CA LYS A 109 -17.92 3.19 -2.12
C LYS A 109 -17.11 2.15 -1.36
N ARG A 110 -16.03 2.57 -0.71
CA ARG A 110 -15.15 1.68 0.06
C ARG A 110 -15.88 1.05 1.23
N ILE A 111 -16.58 1.86 2.03
CA ILE A 111 -17.32 1.36 3.19
C ILE A 111 -18.47 0.44 2.74
N ALA A 112 -19.24 0.81 1.71
CA ALA A 112 -20.30 -0.05 1.19
C ALA A 112 -19.75 -1.40 0.67
N SER A 113 -18.62 -1.38 -0.05
CA SER A 113 -17.99 -2.59 -0.55
C SER A 113 -17.45 -3.49 0.57
N TRP A 114 -16.87 -2.88 1.60
CA TRP A 114 -16.36 -3.59 2.77
C TRP A 114 -17.50 -4.18 3.62
N MET A 115 -18.58 -3.42 3.85
CA MET A 115 -19.76 -3.89 4.59
C MET A 115 -20.33 -5.15 3.95
N VAL A 116 -20.44 -5.19 2.62
CA VAL A 116 -20.92 -6.38 1.90
C VAL A 116 -19.95 -7.56 2.06
N ALA A 117 -18.64 -7.32 1.94
CA ALA A 117 -17.62 -8.36 2.09
C ALA A 117 -17.62 -9.00 3.49
N ARG A 118 -17.80 -8.19 4.54
CA ARG A 118 -17.84 -8.61 5.94
C ARG A 118 -19.26 -8.92 6.45
N SER A 119 -20.26 -8.94 5.56
CA SER A 119 -21.67 -9.25 5.89
C SER A 119 -22.32 -8.29 6.91
N HIS A 120 -21.93 -7.01 6.91
CA HIS A 120 -22.64 -5.94 7.59
C HIS A 120 -23.81 -5.43 6.73
N TYR A 121 -25.04 -5.65 7.20
CA TYR A 121 -26.25 -5.31 6.43
C TYR A 121 -26.86 -3.94 6.77
N ASP A 122 -26.42 -3.31 7.86
CA ASP A 122 -26.88 -1.99 8.31
C ASP A 122 -25.80 -1.24 9.12
N PHE A 123 -26.05 0.05 9.43
CA PHE A 123 -25.07 0.87 10.16
C PHE A 123 -25.03 0.61 11.67
N SER A 124 -25.98 -0.15 12.24
CA SER A 124 -25.98 -0.45 13.68
C SER A 124 -24.88 -1.42 14.08
N SER A 125 -24.45 -2.26 13.13
CA SER A 125 -23.32 -3.17 13.27
C SER A 125 -21.94 -2.52 13.11
N LEU A 126 -21.89 -1.21 12.80
CA LEU A 126 -20.66 -0.47 12.67
C LEU A 126 -20.27 0.08 14.05
N ASP A 127 -19.21 -0.46 14.64
CA ASP A 127 -18.68 -0.07 15.93
C ASP A 127 -17.15 0.18 15.84
N PRO A 128 -16.45 0.47 16.94
CA PRO A 128 -15.02 0.71 16.87
C PRO A 128 -14.19 -0.53 16.48
N GLU A 129 -14.69 -1.75 16.72
CA GLU A 129 -14.02 -3.00 16.31
C GLU A 129 -14.18 -3.17 14.79
N ALA A 130 -15.37 -2.92 14.26
CA ALA A 130 -15.64 -2.89 12.82
C ALA A 130 -14.78 -1.83 12.08
N LEU A 131 -14.51 -0.67 12.70
CA LEU A 131 -13.60 0.33 12.13
C LEU A 131 -12.15 -0.19 12.06
N GLU A 132 -11.68 -0.89 13.10
CA GLU A 132 -10.34 -1.48 13.14
C GLU A 132 -10.20 -2.56 12.05
N GLU A 133 -11.19 -3.45 11.91
CA GLU A 133 -11.22 -4.43 10.82
C GLU A 133 -11.27 -3.78 9.43
N PHE A 134 -12.08 -2.73 9.26
CA PHE A 134 -12.14 -1.96 8.02
C PHE A 134 -10.79 -1.33 7.67
N ALA A 135 -10.09 -0.79 8.66
CA ALA A 135 -8.81 -0.15 8.47
C ALA A 135 -7.74 -1.14 8.03
N GLU A 136 -7.68 -2.33 8.63
CA GLU A 136 -6.76 -3.41 8.22
C GLU A 136 -7.05 -3.90 6.80
N ASP A 137 -8.30 -4.22 6.48
CA ASP A 137 -8.69 -4.66 5.13
C ASP A 137 -8.38 -3.60 4.07
N LEU A 138 -8.65 -2.33 4.38
CA LEU A 138 -8.36 -1.24 3.44
C LEU A 138 -6.86 -1.08 3.22
N LEU A 139 -6.03 -1.26 4.24
CA LEU A 139 -4.57 -1.24 4.06
C LEU A 139 -4.10 -2.40 3.18
N GLU A 140 -4.64 -3.60 3.37
CA GLU A 140 -4.33 -4.75 2.53
C GLU A 140 -4.75 -4.47 1.08
N ASP A 141 -5.96 -3.99 0.84
CA ASP A 141 -6.43 -3.64 -0.51
C ASP A 141 -5.49 -2.62 -1.17
N LEU A 142 -5.13 -1.55 -0.46
CA LEU A 142 -4.27 -0.49 -1.01
C LEU A 142 -2.84 -0.99 -1.29
N ALA A 143 -2.35 -1.94 -0.50
CA ALA A 143 -1.05 -2.59 -0.72
C ALA A 143 -1.06 -3.52 -1.95
N HIS A 144 -2.16 -4.21 -2.23
CA HIS A 144 -2.29 -5.12 -3.38
C HIS A 144 -2.64 -4.39 -4.68
N GLU A 145 -3.52 -3.40 -4.63
CA GLU A 145 -4.03 -2.72 -5.82
C GLU A 145 -3.01 -1.72 -6.40
N GLY A 146 -2.09 -1.21 -5.55
CA GLY A 146 -1.22 -0.09 -5.90
C GLY A 146 -2.08 1.13 -6.20
N VAL A 147 -2.14 2.09 -5.26
CA VAL A 147 -3.11 3.19 -5.36
C VAL A 147 -3.04 3.91 -6.69
N GLN A 148 -4.10 3.79 -7.47
CA GLN A 148 -4.38 4.72 -8.55
C GLN A 148 -4.74 6.04 -7.88
N ALA A 149 -3.78 6.96 -7.86
CA ALA A 149 -4.03 8.35 -7.55
C ALA A 149 -5.03 8.85 -8.61
N ASP A 150 -6.32 8.85 -8.26
CA ASP A 150 -7.26 9.74 -8.91
C ASP A 150 -6.81 11.15 -8.50
N ASP A 151 -6.49 12.02 -9.46
CA ASP A 151 -5.84 13.34 -9.32
C ASP A 151 -6.70 14.38 -8.54
N THR A 152 -7.38 13.93 -7.49
CA THR A 152 -8.26 14.77 -6.70
C THR A 152 -7.50 15.22 -5.46
N GLU A 153 -6.78 16.34 -5.61
CA GLU A 153 -6.26 17.11 -4.48
C GLU A 153 -7.40 17.32 -3.46
N LEU A 154 -7.25 16.69 -2.30
CA LEU A 154 -8.14 16.88 -1.16
C LEU A 154 -7.90 18.27 -0.59
N ASN A 155 -8.69 19.26 -0.99
CA ASN A 155 -8.68 20.53 -0.28
C ASN A 155 -9.43 20.33 1.07
N TYR A 156 -8.66 20.02 2.12
CA TYR A 156 -9.15 19.74 3.48
C TYR A 156 -9.66 21.04 4.14
N ALA A 157 -10.79 21.55 3.67
CA ALA A 157 -11.50 22.64 4.31
C ALA A 157 -12.40 22.08 5.43
N GLY A 158 -11.84 21.89 6.63
CA GLY A 158 -12.67 21.77 7.84
C GLY A 158 -12.11 20.93 8.99
N SER A 159 -11.19 21.50 9.75
CA SER A 159 -11.26 21.58 11.23
C SER A 159 -10.06 22.41 11.71
N SER A 160 -10.23 23.73 11.73
CA SER A 160 -9.23 24.66 12.27
C SER A 160 -9.24 24.65 13.80
N ASP A 161 -8.86 23.53 14.41
CA ASP A 161 -8.56 23.47 15.84
C ASP A 161 -7.65 22.27 16.07
N ILE A 162 -6.34 22.51 15.90
CA ILE A 162 -5.17 21.99 16.62
C ILE A 162 -3.97 22.36 15.73
N ALA A 163 -2.99 23.06 16.31
CA ALA A 163 -1.72 23.33 15.65
C ALA A 163 -1.01 22.00 15.32
N ILE A 164 -1.03 21.59 14.05
CA ILE A 164 -0.28 20.45 13.50
C ILE A 164 0.43 20.90 12.21
N ASP A 165 0.92 22.14 12.17
CA ASP A 165 1.58 22.68 10.97
C ASP A 165 2.94 22.00 10.68
N GLU A 166 3.59 21.39 11.68
CA GLU A 166 4.93 20.81 11.51
C GLU A 166 4.95 19.32 11.09
N VAL A 167 3.83 18.58 11.23
CA VAL A 167 3.80 17.12 10.97
C VAL A 167 3.15 16.78 9.61
N VAL A 168 2.36 17.71 9.05
CA VAL A 168 1.56 17.47 7.85
C VAL A 168 2.41 17.53 6.57
N GLU A 169 3.40 18.43 6.50
CA GLU A 169 4.29 18.54 5.32
C GLU A 169 5.10 17.26 5.08
N ASP A 170 5.53 16.55 6.13
CA ASP A 170 6.32 15.33 5.97
C ASP A 170 5.48 14.14 5.47
N VAL A 171 4.20 14.02 5.84
CA VAL A 171 3.37 12.87 5.41
C VAL A 171 2.85 13.03 3.99
N GLU A 172 2.41 14.22 3.59
CA GLU A 172 1.94 14.45 2.21
C GLU A 172 3.05 14.18 1.19
N ASN A 173 4.31 14.47 1.56
CA ASN A 173 5.48 14.15 0.75
C ASN A 173 5.94 12.67 0.87
N THR A 174 5.56 11.97 1.94
CA THR A 174 5.99 10.57 2.24
C THR A 174 4.88 9.55 2.00
N ASP A 175 3.71 9.93 1.47
CA ASP A 175 2.63 9.02 1.07
C ASP A 175 2.58 8.82 -0.47
N PRO A 176 3.64 8.27 -1.11
CA PRO A 176 3.69 8.10 -2.56
C PRO A 176 2.60 7.15 -3.07
N GLN A 177 1.99 6.39 -2.17
CA GLN A 177 0.92 5.45 -2.48
C GLN A 177 -0.46 5.97 -2.04
N GLY A 178 -0.66 7.23 -1.66
CA GLY A 178 -2.00 7.77 -1.37
C GLY A 178 -2.81 7.05 -0.27
N PHE A 179 -2.16 6.34 0.65
CA PHE A 179 -2.79 5.66 1.78
C PHE A 179 -3.54 6.66 2.67
N TYR A 180 -2.91 7.80 2.98
CA TYR A 180 -3.49 8.83 3.83
C TYR A 180 -4.76 9.41 3.23
N THR A 181 -4.71 9.83 1.96
CA THR A 181 -5.90 10.34 1.24
C THR A 181 -7.03 9.32 1.26
N ALA A 182 -6.70 8.05 1.06
CA ALA A 182 -7.66 6.96 1.05
C ALA A 182 -8.33 6.72 2.42
N LEU A 183 -7.51 6.67 3.48
CA LEU A 183 -7.95 6.47 4.85
C LEU A 183 -8.73 7.67 5.39
N SER A 184 -8.26 8.89 5.13
CA SER A 184 -8.90 10.13 5.58
C SER A 184 -10.31 10.27 5.00
N ALA A 185 -10.50 10.00 3.70
CA ALA A 185 -11.81 10.03 3.07
C ALA A 185 -12.77 8.99 3.66
N ALA A 186 -12.28 7.78 3.98
CA ALA A 186 -13.11 6.75 4.60
C ALA A 186 -13.44 7.09 6.06
N PHE A 187 -12.46 7.51 6.86
CA PHE A 187 -12.67 7.85 8.27
C PHE A 187 -13.57 9.08 8.45
N ASP A 188 -13.55 10.05 7.51
CA ASP A 188 -14.52 11.16 7.51
C ASP A 188 -15.96 10.64 7.36
N VAL A 189 -16.17 9.65 6.48
CA VAL A 189 -17.50 9.04 6.29
C VAL A 189 -17.93 8.27 7.54
N TRP A 190 -17.05 7.48 8.16
CA TRP A 190 -17.30 6.81 9.44
C TRP A 190 -17.70 7.80 10.54
N LYS A 191 -16.96 8.91 10.68
CA LYS A 191 -17.29 9.95 11.65
C LYS A 191 -18.66 10.56 11.38
N ARG A 192 -18.98 10.81 10.11
CA ARG A 192 -20.25 11.43 9.70
C ARG A 192 -21.43 10.50 9.87
N LEU A 193 -21.27 9.20 9.66
CA LEU A 193 -22.30 8.20 9.97
C LEU A 193 -22.71 8.31 11.45
N TRP A 194 -21.72 8.46 12.34
CA TRP A 194 -21.96 8.67 13.77
C TRP A 194 -22.60 10.02 14.09
N LEU A 195 -22.09 11.11 13.54
CA LEU A 195 -22.66 12.45 13.75
C LEU A 195 -24.10 12.57 13.23
N GLN A 196 -24.47 11.82 12.18
CA GLN A 196 -25.81 11.79 11.59
C GLN A 196 -26.72 10.70 12.18
N ALA A 197 -26.31 9.99 13.24
CA ALA A 197 -27.06 8.87 13.78
C ALA A 197 -28.52 9.23 14.13
N GLN A 198 -28.75 10.41 14.72
CA GLN A 198 -30.11 10.88 15.02
C GLN A 198 -30.96 11.03 13.74
N VAL A 199 -30.42 11.66 12.70
CA VAL A 199 -31.13 11.90 11.43
C VAL A 199 -31.43 10.58 10.73
N MET A 200 -30.51 9.61 10.82
CA MET A 200 -30.71 8.26 10.28
C MET A 200 -31.81 7.50 11.03
N ASN A 201 -31.83 7.57 12.36
CA ASN A 201 -32.91 6.97 13.15
C ASN A 201 -34.28 7.58 12.81
N GLU A 202 -34.37 8.91 12.65
CA GLU A 202 -35.60 9.60 12.20
C GLU A 202 -36.04 9.16 10.79
N ALA A 203 -35.09 8.81 9.92
CA ALA A 203 -35.33 8.26 8.59
C ALA A 203 -35.73 6.77 8.58
N GLY A 204 -35.78 6.11 9.75
CA GLY A 204 -36.01 4.66 9.87
C GLY A 204 -34.82 3.81 9.42
N VAL A 205 -33.61 4.39 9.38
CA VAL A 205 -32.35 3.70 9.06
C VAL A 205 -31.65 3.34 10.37
N PRO A 206 -31.28 2.05 10.60
CA PRO A 206 -30.49 1.68 11.76
C PRO A 206 -29.17 2.44 11.76
N ALA A 207 -28.87 3.13 12.85
CA ALA A 207 -27.69 3.98 12.99
C ALA A 207 -26.63 3.37 13.91
N ILE A 208 -25.39 3.79 13.69
CA ILE A 208 -24.25 3.52 14.56
C ILE A 208 -24.50 4.06 15.98
N GLN A 209 -24.14 3.27 16.99
CA GLN A 209 -24.46 3.54 18.40
C GLN A 209 -23.33 4.24 19.15
N THR A 210 -22.08 3.96 18.77
CA THR A 210 -20.88 4.40 19.47
C THR A 210 -19.95 5.14 18.52
N ASP A 211 -19.20 6.13 19.03
CA ASP A 211 -18.22 6.86 18.22
C ASP A 211 -17.11 5.90 17.74
N PRO A 212 -17.03 5.57 16.44
CA PRO A 212 -16.10 4.58 15.94
C PRO A 212 -14.64 5.05 16.13
N LEU A 213 -14.41 6.36 16.11
CA LEU A 213 -13.09 6.97 16.27
C LEU A 213 -12.72 7.27 17.73
N LYS A 214 -13.55 6.89 18.71
CA LYS A 214 -13.28 7.04 20.16
C LYS A 214 -12.84 8.48 20.53
N GLY A 215 -13.44 9.50 19.93
CA GLY A 215 -13.11 10.92 20.14
C GLY A 215 -11.95 11.47 19.33
N VAL A 216 -11.27 10.65 18.52
CA VAL A 216 -10.18 11.08 17.62
C VAL A 216 -10.75 11.70 16.33
N THR A 217 -10.04 12.65 15.74
CA THR A 217 -10.41 13.22 14.44
C THR A 217 -10.08 12.23 13.32
N PRO A 218 -10.87 12.20 12.23
CA PRO A 218 -10.58 11.35 11.05
C PRO A 218 -9.16 11.52 10.54
N HIS A 219 -8.72 12.77 10.43
CA HIS A 219 -7.37 13.15 10.02
C HIS A 219 -6.29 12.50 10.90
N ARG A 220 -6.41 12.63 12.22
CA ARG A 220 -5.40 12.09 13.14
C ARG A 220 -5.38 10.56 13.12
N ALA A 221 -6.54 9.92 13.04
CA ALA A 221 -6.63 8.46 12.95
C ALA A 221 -6.02 7.94 11.64
N ALA A 222 -6.26 8.61 10.51
CA ALA A 222 -5.66 8.24 9.23
C ALA A 222 -4.14 8.42 9.26
N LEU A 223 -3.66 9.54 9.78
CA LEU A 223 -2.23 9.85 9.91
C LEU A 223 -1.49 8.81 10.78
N ASP A 224 -2.04 8.46 11.96
CA ASP A 224 -1.45 7.45 12.85
C ASP A 224 -1.30 6.09 12.14
N LEU A 225 -2.31 5.69 11.37
CA LEU A 225 -2.29 4.43 10.65
C LEU A 225 -1.33 4.45 9.46
N THR A 226 -1.32 5.52 8.66
CA THR A 226 -0.39 5.70 7.55
C THR A 226 1.06 5.65 8.05
N TYR A 227 1.38 6.29 9.17
CA TYR A 227 2.72 6.20 9.76
C TYR A 227 3.12 4.77 10.12
N ARG A 228 2.21 3.96 10.69
CA ARG A 228 2.50 2.56 11.01
C ARG A 228 2.83 1.73 9.76
N VAL A 229 2.24 2.08 8.61
CA VAL A 229 2.48 1.40 7.33
C VAL A 229 3.79 1.87 6.71
N ILE A 230 4.01 3.19 6.59
CA ILE A 230 5.24 3.76 6.02
C ILE A 230 6.48 3.33 6.82
N THR A 231 6.38 3.30 8.15
CA THR A 231 7.51 2.90 9.01
C THR A 231 7.75 1.39 9.02
N ARG A 232 6.84 0.58 8.46
CA ARG A 232 7.10 -0.84 8.19
C ARG A 232 7.88 -0.95 6.88
N ILE A 233 9.11 -1.48 6.97
CA ILE A 233 9.92 -1.82 5.80
C ILE A 233 9.10 -2.79 4.93
N PRO A 234 8.75 -2.43 3.68
CA PRO A 234 8.01 -3.33 2.82
C PRO A 234 8.82 -4.61 2.57
N PRO A 235 8.17 -5.76 2.37
CA PRO A 235 8.88 -6.97 2.00
C PRO A 235 9.68 -6.72 0.72
N LEU A 236 10.94 -7.16 0.71
CA LEU A 236 11.82 -7.01 -0.44
C LEU A 236 11.16 -7.73 -1.65
N PRO A 237 10.95 -7.06 -2.80
CA PRO A 237 10.30 -7.67 -3.96
C PRO A 237 11.01 -8.95 -4.40
N ASP A 238 10.26 -9.93 -4.89
CA ASP A 238 10.80 -11.23 -5.29
C ASP A 238 11.87 -11.10 -6.40
N GLU A 239 11.73 -10.12 -7.29
CA GLU A 239 12.70 -9.83 -8.35
C GLU A 239 14.07 -9.42 -7.81
N VAL A 240 14.12 -8.94 -6.57
CA VAL A 240 15.36 -8.57 -5.87
C VAL A 240 15.76 -9.67 -4.88
N ALA A 241 14.81 -10.24 -4.14
CA ALA A 241 15.07 -11.26 -3.13
C ALA A 241 15.57 -12.56 -3.75
N LEU A 242 14.95 -13.05 -4.84
CA LEU A 242 15.30 -14.33 -5.45
C LEU A 242 16.72 -14.34 -6.02
N PRO A 243 17.19 -13.32 -6.78
CA PRO A 243 18.59 -13.30 -7.23
C PRO A 243 19.59 -13.31 -6.07
N ILE A 244 19.33 -12.53 -5.01
CA ILE A 244 20.21 -12.46 -3.83
C ILE A 244 20.28 -13.83 -3.14
N MET A 245 19.12 -14.45 -2.87
CA MET A 245 19.04 -15.73 -2.18
C MET A 245 19.64 -16.86 -3.03
N ASN A 246 19.40 -16.86 -4.35
CA ASN A 246 20.00 -17.84 -5.25
C ASN A 246 21.53 -17.70 -5.30
N GLU A 247 22.05 -16.47 -5.34
CA GLU A 247 23.48 -16.23 -5.35
C GLU A 247 24.13 -16.63 -4.01
N ALA A 248 23.50 -16.30 -2.89
CA ALA A 248 23.93 -16.77 -1.56
C ALA A 248 23.93 -18.31 -1.47
N HIS A 249 22.90 -18.97 -2.01
CA HIS A 249 22.80 -20.43 -2.04
C HIS A 249 23.95 -21.06 -2.86
N ARG A 250 24.33 -20.45 -3.98
CA ARG A 250 25.49 -20.90 -4.79
C ARG A 250 26.79 -20.76 -4.00
N TRP A 251 26.96 -19.64 -3.28
CA TRP A 251 28.12 -19.41 -2.43
C TRP A 251 28.25 -20.43 -1.30
N ILE A 252 27.18 -20.69 -0.56
CA ILE A 252 27.16 -21.66 0.55
C ILE A 252 27.30 -23.10 0.04
N GLY A 253 26.73 -23.41 -1.12
CA GLY A 253 26.75 -24.76 -1.70
C GLY A 253 28.10 -25.14 -2.32
N ILE A 254 28.20 -24.99 -3.64
CA ILE A 254 29.33 -25.50 -4.43
C ILE A 254 30.59 -24.68 -4.19
N ARG A 255 30.47 -23.34 -4.13
CA ARG A 255 31.63 -22.45 -4.07
C ARG A 255 32.36 -22.55 -2.74
N ALA A 256 31.64 -22.62 -1.62
CA ALA A 256 32.24 -22.79 -0.29
C ALA A 256 33.11 -24.05 -0.21
N ALA A 257 32.64 -25.18 -0.74
CA ALA A 257 33.40 -26.42 -0.75
C ALA A 257 34.74 -26.29 -1.51
N ASP A 258 34.72 -25.60 -2.65
CA ASP A 258 35.94 -25.33 -3.43
C ASP A 258 36.88 -24.36 -2.72
N VAL A 259 36.35 -23.29 -2.12
CA VAL A 259 37.16 -22.32 -1.36
C VAL A 259 37.82 -23.00 -0.15
N ILE A 260 37.11 -23.88 0.56
CA ILE A 260 37.66 -24.67 1.67
C ILE A 260 38.75 -25.62 1.17
N ARG A 261 38.53 -26.32 0.04
CA ARG A 261 39.55 -27.18 -0.59
C ARG A 261 40.81 -26.39 -0.97
N LEU A 262 40.64 -25.24 -1.60
CA LEU A 262 41.74 -24.35 -1.98
C LEU A 262 42.48 -23.85 -0.73
N HIS A 263 41.75 -23.44 0.31
CA HIS A 263 42.33 -22.96 1.56
C HIS A 263 43.15 -24.05 2.26
N ASN A 264 42.66 -25.29 2.31
CA ASN A 264 43.39 -26.42 2.89
C ASN A 264 44.65 -26.77 2.09
N LEU A 265 44.56 -26.73 0.75
CA LEU A 265 45.73 -26.90 -0.12
C LEU A 265 46.77 -25.81 0.13
N TYR A 266 46.32 -24.56 0.23
CA TYR A 266 47.13 -23.39 0.55
C TYR A 266 47.86 -23.54 1.88
N LEU A 267 47.15 -23.93 2.95
CA LEU A 267 47.75 -24.17 4.26
C LEU A 267 48.80 -25.28 4.21
N THR A 268 48.50 -26.39 3.53
CA THR A 268 49.44 -27.51 3.38
C THR A 268 50.74 -27.10 2.68
N VAL A 269 50.64 -26.28 1.63
CA VAL A 269 51.81 -25.77 0.91
C VAL A 269 52.62 -24.81 1.78
N LEU A 270 51.96 -23.92 2.51
CA LEU A 270 52.64 -23.02 3.45
C LEU A 270 53.40 -23.79 4.53
N GLU A 271 52.79 -24.82 5.12
CA GLU A 271 53.43 -25.61 6.18
C GLU A 271 54.70 -26.32 5.71
N LYS A 272 54.68 -26.88 4.50
CA LYS A 272 55.87 -27.50 3.89
C LYS A 272 56.99 -26.51 3.63
N ASN A 273 56.65 -25.26 3.32
CA ASN A 273 57.59 -24.22 2.92
C ASN A 273 57.98 -23.26 4.06
N LYS A 274 57.57 -23.52 5.32
CA LYS A 274 57.93 -22.71 6.52
C LYS A 274 59.45 -22.49 6.71
N ASN A 275 60.28 -23.38 6.15
CA ASN A 275 61.74 -23.32 6.26
C ASN A 275 62.42 -22.44 5.19
N LEU A 276 61.68 -21.96 4.19
CA LEU A 276 62.18 -20.94 3.28
C LEU A 276 62.17 -19.62 4.05
N ASN A 277 63.35 -19.05 4.32
CA ASN A 277 63.56 -17.77 5.03
C ASN A 277 62.92 -16.53 4.35
N LYS A 278 61.95 -16.71 3.44
CA LYS A 278 61.26 -15.67 2.68
C LYS A 278 59.75 -15.90 2.74
N ILE A 279 59.02 -14.88 3.19
CA ILE A 279 57.56 -14.89 3.37
C ILE A 279 56.88 -15.23 2.02
N ASN A 280 55.93 -16.16 2.02
CA ASN A 280 55.04 -16.54 0.90
C ASN A 280 55.70 -17.07 -0.38
N THR A 281 56.93 -17.60 -0.30
CA THR A 281 57.62 -18.21 -1.44
C THR A 281 57.44 -19.73 -1.42
N ILE A 282 57.24 -20.36 -2.58
CA ILE A 282 57.06 -21.80 -2.72
C ILE A 282 57.97 -22.41 -3.78
N SER A 283 58.17 -23.72 -3.68
CA SER A 283 58.88 -24.53 -4.68
C SER A 283 58.12 -24.60 -6.01
N ASP A 284 58.83 -24.85 -7.11
CA ASP A 284 58.25 -25.06 -8.45
C ASP A 284 57.20 -26.19 -8.47
N LYS A 285 57.47 -27.28 -7.74
CA LYS A 285 56.54 -28.41 -7.62
C LYS A 285 55.23 -28.03 -6.91
N ASP A 286 55.33 -27.26 -5.82
CA ASP A 286 54.13 -26.79 -5.12
C ASP A 286 53.39 -25.73 -5.94
N ALA A 287 54.13 -24.95 -6.76
CA ALA A 287 53.54 -23.98 -7.66
C ALA A 287 52.72 -24.66 -8.76
N ALA A 288 53.25 -25.73 -9.37
CA ALA A 288 52.51 -26.58 -10.31
C ALA A 288 51.26 -27.18 -9.66
N THR A 289 51.36 -27.66 -8.42
CA THR A 289 50.22 -28.25 -7.69
C THR A 289 49.10 -27.24 -7.45
N LEU A 290 49.43 -25.98 -7.11
CA LEU A 290 48.43 -24.90 -6.98
C LEU A 290 47.85 -24.48 -8.32
N ALA A 291 48.66 -24.45 -9.38
CA ALA A 291 48.21 -24.11 -10.73
C ALA A 291 47.27 -25.16 -11.34
N GLU A 292 47.34 -26.42 -10.90
CA GLU A 292 46.44 -27.50 -11.32
C GLU A 292 45.09 -27.50 -10.59
N PHE A 293 44.91 -26.69 -9.54
CA PHE A 293 43.65 -26.63 -8.80
C PHE A 293 42.51 -26.12 -9.68
N GLN A 294 41.46 -26.92 -9.85
CA GLN A 294 40.27 -26.53 -10.61
C GLN A 294 39.07 -26.33 -9.67
N PHE A 295 38.39 -25.22 -9.88
CA PHE A 295 37.08 -24.94 -9.31
C PHE A 295 36.01 -25.78 -10.01
N SER A 296 34.95 -26.10 -9.28
CA SER A 296 33.83 -26.87 -9.80
C SER A 296 33.03 -26.08 -10.83
N VAL A 297 32.28 -26.80 -11.67
CA VAL A 297 31.34 -26.20 -12.63
C VAL A 297 29.96 -26.19 -12.00
N GLU A 298 29.28 -25.05 -12.02
CA GLU A 298 27.92 -24.94 -11.49
C GLU A 298 26.89 -25.64 -12.40
N PRO A 299 25.78 -26.15 -11.84
CA PRO A 299 24.69 -26.70 -12.64
C PRO A 299 24.18 -25.70 -13.69
N GLY A 300 24.26 -26.08 -14.97
CA GLY A 300 23.85 -25.23 -16.09
C GLY A 300 24.95 -24.33 -16.67
N CYS A 301 26.15 -24.35 -16.10
CA CYS A 301 27.33 -23.68 -16.66
C CYS A 301 28.24 -24.67 -17.39
N ASN A 302 29.00 -24.17 -18.37
CA ASN A 302 30.01 -24.96 -19.11
C ASN A 302 31.44 -24.68 -18.63
N GLU A 303 31.63 -23.68 -17.78
CA GLU A 303 32.93 -23.22 -17.29
C GLU A 303 32.95 -23.21 -15.75
N PRO A 304 34.12 -23.37 -15.12
CA PRO A 304 34.28 -23.22 -13.68
C PRO A 304 33.81 -21.86 -13.18
N TRP A 305 33.23 -21.80 -11.97
CA TRP A 305 32.70 -20.55 -11.43
C TRP A 305 33.77 -19.50 -11.08
N HIS A 306 35.04 -19.92 -11.02
CA HIS A 306 36.18 -19.04 -10.81
C HIS A 306 37.38 -19.51 -11.61
N HIS A 307 38.17 -18.56 -12.11
CA HIS A 307 39.43 -18.87 -12.81
C HIS A 307 40.47 -19.46 -11.84
N THR A 308 41.37 -20.29 -12.37
CA THR A 308 42.40 -20.93 -11.57
C THR A 308 43.29 -19.90 -10.86
N VAL A 309 43.57 -20.13 -9.59
CA VAL A 309 44.39 -19.24 -8.76
C VAL A 309 45.86 -19.69 -8.88
N ALA A 310 46.56 -19.20 -9.89
CA ALA A 310 47.94 -19.57 -10.18
C ALA A 310 48.97 -18.76 -9.37
N PRO A 311 50.07 -19.39 -8.89
CA PRO A 311 51.21 -18.69 -8.31
C PRO A 311 51.91 -17.77 -9.31
N VAL A 312 52.44 -16.65 -8.82
CA VAL A 312 53.14 -15.66 -9.65
C VAL A 312 54.63 -15.94 -9.62
N ALA A 313 55.26 -16.07 -10.78
CA ALA A 313 56.71 -16.21 -10.88
C ALA A 313 57.41 -14.89 -10.50
N VAL A 314 58.41 -14.96 -9.63
CA VAL A 314 59.19 -13.83 -9.15
C VAL A 314 60.68 -14.17 -9.22
N THR A 315 61.45 -13.28 -9.84
CA THR A 315 62.91 -13.38 -9.93
C THR A 315 63.57 -12.66 -8.75
N TRP A 316 64.48 -13.32 -8.04
CA TRP A 316 65.20 -12.73 -6.91
C TRP A 316 66.72 -12.77 -7.10
N GLY A 317 67.36 -11.60 -7.10
CA GLY A 317 68.82 -11.49 -7.05
C GLY A 317 69.54 -11.74 -8.39
N LYS A 318 70.88 -11.69 -8.35
CA LYS A 318 71.75 -11.83 -9.54
C LYS A 318 71.81 -13.25 -10.11
N ASP A 319 71.42 -14.25 -9.34
CA ASP A 319 71.26 -15.63 -9.80
C ASP A 319 69.77 -15.85 -10.07
N GLU A 320 69.41 -15.98 -11.35
CA GLU A 320 68.05 -16.08 -11.90
C GLU A 320 67.30 -17.37 -11.50
N MET A 321 67.30 -17.73 -10.23
CA MET A 321 66.51 -18.86 -9.74
C MET A 321 65.03 -18.47 -9.70
N PRO A 322 64.14 -19.18 -10.41
CA PRO A 322 62.71 -18.90 -10.38
C PRO A 322 62.16 -19.25 -9.00
N ALA A 323 61.50 -18.29 -8.36
CA ALA A 323 60.73 -18.51 -7.16
C ALA A 323 59.27 -18.14 -7.43
N TYR A 324 58.32 -18.81 -6.78
CA TYR A 324 56.90 -18.53 -6.98
C TYR A 324 56.30 -17.94 -5.72
N GLN A 325 55.48 -16.89 -5.88
CA GLN A 325 54.71 -16.28 -4.81
C GLN A 325 53.27 -16.78 -4.80
N ILE A 326 52.78 -17.08 -3.60
CA ILE A 326 51.40 -17.53 -3.42
C ILE A 326 50.43 -16.33 -3.45
N PRO A 327 49.33 -16.38 -4.21
CA PRO A 327 48.33 -15.30 -4.33
C PRO A 327 47.43 -15.21 -3.09
N THR A 328 48.04 -14.79 -1.97
CA THR A 328 47.42 -14.77 -0.64
C THR A 328 46.19 -13.86 -0.58
N GLU A 329 46.20 -12.75 -1.31
CA GLU A 329 45.09 -11.79 -1.32
C GLU A 329 43.83 -12.38 -1.98
N THR A 330 44.00 -13.11 -3.09
CA THR A 330 42.89 -13.76 -3.80
C THR A 330 42.22 -14.83 -2.93
N VAL A 331 43.02 -15.68 -2.28
CA VAL A 331 42.51 -16.71 -1.36
C VAL A 331 41.77 -16.07 -0.19
N ARG A 332 42.30 -14.98 0.38
CA ARG A 332 41.65 -14.24 1.47
C ARG A 332 40.30 -13.65 1.03
N LYS A 333 40.25 -12.99 -0.12
CA LYS A 333 39.00 -12.44 -0.67
C LYS A 333 37.94 -13.52 -0.85
N LEU A 334 38.32 -14.69 -1.38
CA LEU A 334 37.37 -15.80 -1.53
C LEU A 334 36.82 -16.31 -0.19
N VAL A 335 37.65 -16.41 0.84
CA VAL A 335 37.21 -16.78 2.19
C VAL A 335 36.29 -15.72 2.79
N ASP A 336 36.63 -14.44 2.64
CA ASP A 336 35.81 -13.32 3.14
C ASP A 336 34.44 -13.28 2.44
N THR A 337 34.39 -13.55 1.13
CA THR A 337 33.12 -13.61 0.37
C THR A 337 32.26 -14.79 0.80
N VAL A 338 32.84 -15.97 1.05
CA VAL A 338 32.09 -17.10 1.62
C VAL A 338 31.54 -16.74 3.00
N ARG A 339 32.35 -16.07 3.84
CA ARG A 339 31.90 -15.63 5.17
C ARG A 339 30.76 -14.60 5.11
N ALA A 340 30.76 -13.73 4.10
CA ALA A 340 29.70 -12.75 3.90
C ALA A 340 28.40 -13.35 3.34
N ALA A 341 28.48 -14.54 2.75
CA ALA A 341 27.31 -15.26 2.21
C ALA A 341 26.59 -16.12 3.25
N CYS A 342 27.24 -16.44 4.38
CA CYS A 342 26.68 -17.18 5.52
C CYS A 342 26.00 -16.27 6.53
#